data_AF-A0A328FB37-F1
#
_entry.id   AF-A0A328FB37-F1
#
_cell.length_a   1.000
_cell.length_b   1.000
_cell.length_c   1.000
_cell.angle_alpha   90.00
_cell.angle_beta   90.00
_cell.angle_gamma   90.00
#
_symmetry.space_group_name_H-M   'P 1'
#
loop_
_entity.id
_entity.type
_entity.pdbx_description
1 polymer ?
#
loop_
_entity_poly.entity_id
_entity_poly.type
_entity_poly.pdbx_seq_one_letter_code
_entity_poly.pdbx_strand_id
1 'polypeptide(L)' 'MVPLRGGNWNNTSNAGLGNLNLNNVRSNVSTYLGFFPALLYVRCCLAMAGQSAQREKEASVLPERENIYLARRRVSAY' A
#
# COMPACT_ATOMS: atom_id res chain seq x y z
N MET A 1 23.00 13.01 -14.95
CA MET A 1 22.88 11.53 -14.97
C MET A 1 21.46 11.16 -14.52
N VAL A 2 20.87 10.12 -15.10
CA VAL A 2 19.52 9.61 -14.74
C VAL A 2 19.63 8.15 -14.29
N PRO A 3 19.00 7.76 -13.16
CA PRO A 3 19.05 6.38 -12.69
C PRO A 3 18.14 5.46 -13.52
N LEU A 4 18.70 4.34 -13.96
CA LEU A 4 17.97 3.26 -14.64
C LEU A 4 18.12 1.96 -13.84
N ARG A 5 17.03 1.19 -13.70
CA ARG A 5 16.99 -0.05 -12.91
C ARG A 5 16.64 -1.26 -13.79
N GLY A 6 16.99 -2.45 -13.31
CA GLY A 6 16.54 -3.73 -13.88
C GLY A 6 17.45 -4.32 -14.96
N GLY A 7 17.97 -3.49 -15.87
CA GLY A 7 18.75 -3.96 -17.03
C GLY A 7 17.87 -4.37 -18.22
N ASN A 8 18.49 -4.67 -19.35
CA ASN A 8 17.83 -5.10 -20.59
C ASN A 8 18.25 -6.53 -20.99
N TRP A 9 17.68 -7.06 -22.07
CA TRP A 9 17.91 -8.43 -22.55
C TRP A 9 19.37 -8.76 -22.89
N ASN A 10 20.21 -7.75 -23.17
CA ASN A 10 21.63 -7.90 -23.49
C ASN A 10 22.53 -7.87 -22.24
N ASN A 11 21.97 -7.66 -21.05
CA ASN A 11 22.76 -7.55 -19.82
C ASN A 11 23.02 -8.90 -19.11
N THR A 12 22.44 -10.01 -19.55
CA THR A 12 22.67 -11.37 -19.00
C THR A 12 22.68 -11.37 -17.47
N SER A 13 23.78 -11.74 -16.81
CA SER A 13 23.91 -11.83 -15.34
C SER A 13 23.93 -10.47 -14.64
N ASN A 14 24.13 -9.38 -15.37
CA ASN A 14 24.11 -8.02 -14.82
C ASN A 14 22.69 -7.46 -14.70
N ALA A 15 21.67 -8.13 -15.26
CA ALA A 15 20.27 -7.76 -15.03
C ALA A 15 19.78 -8.25 -13.65
N GLY A 16 18.79 -7.55 -13.08
CA GLY A 16 18.17 -7.95 -11.82
C GLY A 16 17.66 -6.78 -10.97
N LEU A 17 17.00 -7.11 -9.86
CA LEU A 17 16.38 -6.13 -8.95
C LEU A 17 17.38 -5.11 -8.39
N GLY A 18 18.64 -5.55 -8.20
CA GLY A 18 19.74 -4.74 -7.68
C GLY A 18 20.46 -3.89 -8.73
N ASN A 19 20.24 -4.12 -10.03
CA ASN A 19 20.97 -3.42 -11.09
C ASN A 19 20.61 -1.92 -11.12
N LEU A 20 21.63 -1.07 -10.99
CA LEU A 20 21.55 0.39 -11.09
C LEU A 20 22.57 0.89 -12.11
N ASN A 21 22.08 1.46 -13.21
CA ASN A 21 22.91 2.08 -14.22
C ASN A 21 22.77 3.61 -14.17
N LEU A 22 23.87 4.32 -13.92
CA LEU A 22 23.96 5.78 -13.82
C LEU A 22 24.72 6.43 -14.99
N ASN A 23 25.16 5.64 -15.98
CA ASN A 23 26.04 6.09 -17.06
C ASN A 23 25.27 6.70 -18.25
N ASN A 24 24.12 7.31 -18.00
CA ASN A 24 23.28 7.89 -19.03
C ASN A 24 22.90 9.34 -18.69
N VAL A 25 23.00 10.21 -19.70
CA VAL A 25 22.44 11.57 -19.65
C VAL A 25 20.93 11.52 -19.86
N ARG A 26 20.20 12.55 -19.39
CA ARG A 26 18.72 12.57 -19.46
C ARG A 26 18.20 12.57 -20.90
N SER A 27 18.96 13.14 -21.83
CA SER A 27 18.62 13.21 -23.26
C SER A 27 18.95 11.92 -24.02
N ASN A 28 19.52 10.89 -23.38
CA ASN A 28 19.81 9.64 -24.08
C ASN A 28 18.51 8.90 -24.39
N VAL A 29 18.26 8.69 -25.68
CA VAL A 29 17.09 7.97 -26.20
C VAL A 29 17.59 6.69 -26.86
N SER A 30 17.10 5.55 -26.39
CA SER A 30 17.54 4.23 -26.85
C SER A 30 16.40 3.24 -26.77
N THR A 31 16.36 2.28 -27.70
CA THR A 31 15.36 1.21 -27.75
C THR A 31 15.48 0.21 -26.59
N TYR A 32 16.59 0.23 -25.85
CA TYR A 32 16.80 -0.58 -24.65
C TYR A 32 16.28 0.07 -23.37
N LEU A 33 15.76 1.30 -23.44
CA LEU A 33 15.26 2.06 -22.31
C LEU A 33 13.75 2.24 -22.39
N GLY A 34 13.06 2.03 -21.27
CA GLY A 34 11.62 2.19 -21.14
C GLY A 34 11.21 2.59 -19.73
N PHE A 35 9.92 2.76 -19.50
CA PHE A 35 9.36 3.07 -18.18
C PHE A 35 8.13 2.21 -17.90
N PHE A 36 7.89 1.93 -16.61
CA PHE A 36 6.68 1.29 -16.14
C PHE A 36 5.84 2.33 -15.40
N PRO A 37 4.60 2.60 -15.82
CA PRO A 37 3.73 3.51 -15.09
C PRO A 37 3.37 2.91 -13.73
N ALA A 38 3.44 3.73 -12.69
CA ALA A 38 2.97 3.37 -11.35
C ALA A 38 1.83 4.32 -10.99
N LEU A 39 0.60 3.79 -10.93
CA LEU A 39 -0.56 4.54 -10.45
C LEU A 39 -0.75 4.28 -8.96
N LEU A 40 -0.73 5.35 -8.16
CA LEU A 40 -1.10 5.27 -6.76
C LEU A 40 -2.64 5.33 -6.63
N TYR A 41 -3.26 4.26 -6.14
CA TYR A 41 -4.70 4.25 -5.87
C TYR A 41 -4.98 4.92 -4.51
N VAL A 42 -5.33 6.21 -4.51
CA VAL A 42 -5.46 7.04 -3.28
C VAL A 42 -6.73 6.71 -2.46
N ARG A 43 -7.45 5.62 -2.74
CA ARG A 43 -8.72 5.30 -2.05
C ARG A 43 -8.55 4.75 -0.63
N CYS A 44 -7.36 4.28 -0.24
CA CYS A 44 -7.15 3.78 1.13
C CYS A 44 -6.51 4.81 2.08
N CYS A 45 -5.73 5.78 1.60
CA CYS A 45 -5.05 6.71 2.51
C CYS A 45 -6.01 7.69 3.21
N LEU A 46 -7.13 8.07 2.57
CA LEU A 46 -8.18 8.85 3.23
C LEU A 46 -9.02 8.00 4.19
N ALA A 47 -9.19 6.70 3.93
CA ALA A 47 -9.86 5.79 4.84
C ALA A 47 -9.00 5.49 6.09
N MET A 48 -7.68 5.40 5.95
CA MET A 48 -6.75 5.13 7.06
C MET A 48 -6.43 6.36 7.91
N ALA A 49 -6.47 7.58 7.34
CA ALA A 49 -6.26 8.82 8.09
C ALA A 49 -7.47 9.23 8.97
N GLY A 50 -8.68 8.79 8.61
CA GLY A 50 -9.91 9.09 9.37
C GLY A 50 -10.29 8.04 10.44
N GLN A 51 -9.80 6.80 10.31
CA GLN A 51 -10.22 5.69 11.18
C GLN A 51 -9.68 5.77 12.61
N SER A 52 -8.50 6.36 12.84
CA SER A 52 -7.97 6.54 14.20
C SER A 52 -8.82 7.54 15.01
N ALA A 53 -9.26 8.63 14.39
CA ALA A 53 -10.06 9.67 15.04
C ALA A 53 -11.54 9.28 15.27
N GLN A 54 -12.10 8.39 14.43
CA GLN A 54 -13.48 7.92 14.58
C GLN A 54 -13.61 6.79 15.62
N ARG A 55 -12.58 5.94 15.76
CA ARG A 55 -12.57 4.84 16.74
C ARG A 55 -12.64 5.32 18.19
N GLU A 56 -12.01 6.46 18.48
CA GLU A 56 -12.02 7.06 19.83
C GLU A 56 -13.39 7.67 20.18
N LYS A 57 -14.12 8.21 19.19
CA LYS A 57 -15.46 8.75 19.38
C LYS A 57 -16.52 7.65 19.53
N GLU A 58 -16.44 6.57 18.75
CA GLU A 58 -17.33 5.40 18.90
C GLU A 58 -17.08 4.61 20.20
N ALA A 59 -15.84 4.57 20.73
CA ALA A 59 -15.55 3.93 22.01
C ALA A 59 -16.19 4.65 23.22
N SER A 60 -16.44 5.96 23.12
CA SER A 60 -17.15 6.74 24.15
C SER A 60 -18.67 6.62 24.07
N VAL A 61 -19.19 6.10 22.95
CA VAL A 61 -20.61 5.87 22.69
C VAL A 61 -20.82 4.36 22.59
N LEU A 62 -20.73 3.67 23.72
CA LEU A 62 -21.25 2.30 23.87
C LEU A 62 -22.62 2.36 24.58
N PRO A 63 -23.74 2.52 23.86
CA PRO A 63 -25.05 2.58 24.47
C PRO A 63 -25.67 1.18 24.49
N GLU A 64 -25.91 0.63 25.68
CA GLU A 64 -26.93 -0.38 26.08
C GLU A 64 -27.08 -1.71 25.29
N ARG A 65 -26.62 -1.85 24.05
CA ARG A 65 -26.90 -2.99 23.18
C ARG A 65 -26.08 -4.23 23.51
N GLU A 66 -24.93 -4.07 24.17
CA GLU A 66 -24.17 -5.19 24.73
C GLU A 66 -24.91 -5.90 25.87
N ASN A 67 -25.78 -5.20 26.62
CA ASN A 67 -26.54 -5.83 27.70
C ASN A 67 -27.61 -6.80 27.18
N ILE A 68 -28.21 -6.55 26.02
CA ILE A 68 -29.25 -7.44 25.45
C ILE A 68 -28.62 -8.75 24.94
N TYR A 69 -27.45 -8.68 24.30
CA TYR A 69 -26.74 -9.88 23.82
C TYR A 69 -26.25 -10.76 24.96
N LEU A 70 -25.70 -10.15 26.02
CA LEU A 70 -25.24 -10.87 27.21
C LEU A 70 -26.41 -11.42 28.06
N ALA A 71 -27.55 -10.72 28.11
CA ALA A 71 -28.75 -11.21 28.79
C ALA A 71 -29.37 -12.43 28.08
N ARG A 72 -29.45 -12.42 26.74
CA ARG A 72 -29.96 -13.56 25.96
C ARG A 72 -29.09 -14.82 26.09
N ARG A 73 -27.78 -14.64 26.24
CA ARG A 73 -26.83 -15.74 26.41
C ARG A 73 -26.94 -16.43 27.79
N ARG A 74 -27.47 -15.74 28.81
CA ARG A 74 -27.71 -16.29 30.16
C ARG A 74 -29.03 -17.06 30.28
N VAL A 75 -30.06 -16.67 29.53
CA VAL A 75 -31.36 -17.36 29.53
C VAL A 75 -31.30 -18.71 28.80
N SER A 76 -30.40 -18.86 27.82
CA SER A 76 -30.22 -20.10 27.06
C SER A 76 -29.35 -21.16 27.77
N ALA A 77 -28.92 -20.92 29.01
CA ALA A 77 -27.99 -21.77 29.75
C ALA A 77 -28.65 -22.62 30.86
N TYR A 78 -29.98 -22.74 30.84
CA TYR A 78 -30.76 -23.64 31.71
C TYR A 78 -31.70 -24.51 30.88
#